data_AF-A0A3M1X8Y6-F1
#
_entry.id   AF-A0A3M1X8Y6-F1
#
_cell.length_a   1.000
_cell.length_b   1.000
_cell.length_c   1.000
_cell.angle_alpha   90.00
_cell.angle_beta   90.00
_cell.angle_gamma   90.00
#
_symmetry.space_group_name_H-M   'P 1'
#
loop_
_entity.id
_entity.type
_entity.pdbx_description
1 polymer ?
#
loop_
_entity_poly.entity_id
_entity_poly.type
_entity_poly.pdbx_seq_one_letter_code
_entity_poly.pdbx_strand_id
1 'polypeptide(L)'
;MLWGLSQALGQAEPEVHLQSIRQAPYQGQNAQGITGDSAFLEYALAHILMAPEDVMFVSNRDLLQSLCLEACDEQEVVILDTVAGGGKPVHLRMTRRAFVPEAHTYAYFEGSDSLIESIDGRPAYGAVDRLPTWSIDTLEVQWGRRSLKVPEEAFADLYDPNFCDADLFRRPLAAYPSLSGRYLYLYVYGGSGGSTYFAKLVFDQKRYLTKIVAEYPDLLRFEAFRDDFIGF
;
A
#
# COMPACT_ATOMS: atom_id res chain seq x y z
N MET A 1 11.30 -31.28 13.63
CA MET A 1 9.93 -31.38 13.06
C MET A 1 9.28 -30.02 12.77
N LEU A 2 10.06 -28.94 12.58
CA LEU A 2 9.52 -27.56 12.40
C LEU A 2 9.60 -27.03 10.96
N TRP A 3 10.31 -27.72 10.05
CA TRP A 3 10.48 -27.28 8.66
C TRP A 3 9.26 -27.59 7.76
N GLY A 4 8.40 -28.53 8.13
CA GLY A 4 7.21 -28.90 7.35
C GLY A 4 6.01 -27.96 7.51
N LEU A 5 5.87 -27.31 8.67
CA LEU A 5 4.76 -26.39 8.96
C LEU A 5 4.92 -25.04 8.21
N SER A 6 6.14 -24.56 8.04
CA SER A 6 6.43 -23.30 7.33
C SER A 6 6.15 -23.38 5.81
N GLN A 7 6.39 -24.54 5.18
CA GLN A 7 6.06 -24.74 3.77
C GLN A 7 4.56 -24.91 3.51
N ALA A 8 3.83 -25.60 4.40
CA ALA A 8 2.38 -25.75 4.30
C ALA A 8 1.65 -24.42 4.50
N LEU A 9 2.11 -23.57 5.42
CA LEU A 9 1.57 -22.21 5.62
C LEU A 9 1.80 -21.32 4.39
N GLY A 10 2.95 -21.43 3.72
CA GLY A 10 3.27 -20.55 2.58
C GLY A 10 2.41 -20.76 1.32
N GLN A 11 1.82 -21.94 1.11
CA GLN A 11 0.85 -22.16 0.01
C GLN A 11 -0.60 -21.97 0.45
N ALA A 12 -0.90 -22.11 1.75
CA ALA A 12 -2.23 -21.89 2.29
C ALA A 12 -2.51 -20.42 2.63
N GLU A 13 -1.48 -19.59 2.85
CA GLU A 13 -1.62 -18.20 3.32
C GLU A 13 -2.47 -17.32 2.39
N PRO A 14 -2.27 -17.29 1.05
CA PRO A 14 -3.14 -16.52 0.16
C PRO A 14 -4.61 -16.93 0.30
N GLU A 15 -4.89 -18.23 0.38
CA GLU A 15 -6.26 -18.74 0.51
C GLU A 15 -6.89 -18.34 1.86
N VAL A 16 -6.12 -18.34 2.96
CA VAL A 16 -6.58 -17.87 4.27
C VAL A 16 -7.02 -16.41 4.20
N HIS A 17 -6.22 -15.56 3.55
CA HIS A 17 -6.56 -14.15 3.38
C HIS A 17 -7.78 -13.96 2.47
N LEU A 18 -7.81 -14.61 1.30
CA LEU A 18 -8.94 -14.50 0.36
C LEU A 18 -10.25 -14.97 0.99
N GLN A 19 -10.25 -16.10 1.70
CA GLN A 19 -11.43 -16.59 2.41
C GLN A 19 -11.87 -15.63 3.51
N SER A 20 -10.92 -15.11 4.28
CA SER A 20 -11.22 -14.17 5.36
C SER A 20 -11.84 -12.86 4.83
N ILE A 21 -11.34 -12.31 3.72
CA ILE A 21 -11.90 -11.12 3.09
C ILE A 21 -13.31 -11.40 2.54
N ARG A 22 -13.52 -12.54 1.87
CA ARG A 22 -14.85 -12.93 1.35
C ARG A 22 -15.89 -13.12 2.44
N GLN A 23 -15.45 -13.46 3.65
CA GLN A 23 -16.30 -13.65 4.83
C GLN A 23 -16.39 -12.41 5.72
N ALA A 24 -15.75 -11.30 5.34
CA ALA A 24 -15.80 -10.07 6.10
C ALA A 24 -17.26 -9.61 6.28
N PRO A 25 -17.64 -9.16 7.49
CA PRO A 25 -19.03 -8.88 7.83
C PRO A 25 -19.60 -7.66 7.09
N TYR A 26 -18.74 -6.79 6.58
CA TYR A 26 -19.17 -5.59 5.89
C TYR A 26 -19.62 -5.91 4.47
N GLN A 27 -20.93 -5.88 4.28
CA GLN A 27 -21.60 -5.91 2.98
C GLN A 27 -22.52 -4.69 2.91
N GLY A 28 -22.16 -3.73 2.07
CA GLY A 28 -22.99 -2.57 1.77
C GLY A 28 -23.69 -2.70 0.42
N GLN A 29 -24.66 -1.83 0.17
CA GLN A 29 -25.20 -1.61 -1.17
C GLN A 29 -25.31 -0.11 -1.41
N ASN A 30 -24.71 0.36 -2.50
CA ASN A 30 -24.86 1.73 -2.97
C ASN A 30 -25.58 1.76 -4.32
N ALA A 31 -25.74 2.95 -4.91
CA ALA A 31 -26.41 3.11 -6.21
C ALA A 31 -25.72 2.35 -7.37
N GLN A 32 -24.47 1.91 -7.17
CA GLN A 32 -23.62 1.23 -8.13
C GLN A 32 -23.56 -0.30 -7.91
N GLY A 33 -24.23 -0.83 -6.87
CA GLY A 33 -24.32 -2.27 -6.61
C GLY A 33 -23.83 -2.68 -5.23
N ILE A 34 -23.28 -3.90 -5.13
CA ILE A 34 -22.73 -4.46 -3.88
C ILE A 34 -21.39 -3.78 -3.56
N THR A 35 -21.24 -3.30 -2.34
CA THR A 35 -20.02 -2.68 -1.81
C THR A 35 -19.44 -3.50 -0.65
N GLY A 36 -18.20 -3.17 -0.26
CA GLY A 36 -17.51 -3.81 0.84
C GLY A 36 -16.31 -4.66 0.44
N ASP A 37 -15.68 -5.27 1.43
CA ASP A 37 -14.35 -5.89 1.26
C ASP A 37 -14.36 -7.03 0.25
N SER A 38 -15.38 -7.89 0.26
CA SER A 38 -15.50 -8.97 -0.72
C SER A 38 -15.72 -8.43 -2.14
N ALA A 39 -16.53 -7.38 -2.32
CA ALA A 39 -16.76 -6.79 -3.64
C ALA A 39 -15.50 -6.08 -4.15
N PHE A 40 -14.80 -5.39 -3.25
CA PHE A 40 -13.53 -4.74 -3.57
C PHE A 40 -12.45 -5.74 -3.91
N LEU A 41 -12.38 -6.87 -3.20
CA LEU A 41 -11.45 -7.96 -3.51
C LEU A 41 -11.65 -8.46 -4.94
N GLU A 42 -12.88 -8.84 -5.31
CA GLU A 42 -13.12 -9.38 -6.65
C GLU A 42 -12.81 -8.35 -7.74
N TYR A 43 -13.04 -7.06 -7.47
CA TYR A 43 -12.61 -5.97 -8.35
C TYR A 43 -11.08 -5.87 -8.43
N ALA A 44 -10.38 -5.91 -7.29
CA ALA A 44 -8.93 -5.81 -7.22
C ALA A 44 -8.25 -6.96 -7.99
N LEU A 45 -8.75 -8.18 -7.82
CA LEU A 45 -8.27 -9.37 -8.54
C LEU A 45 -8.42 -9.25 -10.06
N ALA A 46 -9.48 -8.58 -10.52
CA ALA A 46 -9.77 -8.43 -11.94
C ALA A 46 -9.09 -7.21 -12.59
N HIS A 47 -8.83 -6.15 -11.83
CA HIS A 47 -8.52 -4.83 -12.40
C HIS A 47 -7.34 -4.09 -11.75
N ILE A 48 -6.96 -4.41 -10.52
CA ILE A 48 -5.91 -3.68 -9.79
C ILE A 48 -4.56 -4.41 -9.82
N LEU A 49 -4.57 -5.76 -9.77
CA LEU A 49 -3.32 -6.52 -9.79
C LEU A 49 -2.58 -6.34 -11.12
N MET A 50 -1.29 -6.00 -11.05
CA MET A 50 -0.45 -5.83 -12.25
C MET A 50 -0.13 -7.17 -12.92
N ALA A 51 -0.04 -8.24 -12.13
CA ALA A 51 0.23 -9.59 -12.60
C ALA A 51 -0.66 -10.62 -11.88
N PRO A 52 -1.10 -11.70 -12.55
CA PRO A 52 -1.93 -12.73 -11.91
C PRO A 52 -1.31 -13.34 -10.66
N GLU A 53 0.03 -13.46 -10.62
CA GLU A 53 0.77 -13.97 -9.47
C GLU A 53 0.70 -13.07 -8.24
N ASP A 54 0.41 -11.77 -8.39
CA ASP A 54 0.31 -10.83 -7.26
C ASP A 54 -0.88 -11.14 -6.35
N VAL A 55 -1.78 -12.04 -6.77
CA VAL A 55 -2.83 -12.62 -5.91
C VAL A 55 -2.26 -13.18 -4.61
N MET A 56 -1.01 -13.68 -4.63
CA MET A 56 -0.36 -14.24 -3.46
C MET A 56 -0.04 -13.19 -2.37
N PHE A 57 -0.03 -11.91 -2.74
CA PHE A 57 0.18 -10.81 -1.81
C PHE A 57 -1.12 -10.26 -1.28
N VAL A 58 -2.28 -10.72 -1.77
CA VAL A 58 -3.56 -10.25 -1.25
C VAL A 58 -3.71 -10.64 0.22
N SER A 59 -3.97 -9.67 1.09
CA SER A 59 -3.99 -9.88 2.54
C SER A 59 -5.07 -9.09 3.27
N ASN A 60 -5.85 -9.79 4.09
CA ASN A 60 -6.60 -9.18 5.19
C ASN A 60 -5.62 -8.69 6.28
N ARG A 61 -5.53 -7.37 6.52
CA ARG A 61 -4.65 -6.79 7.55
C ARG A 61 -5.03 -7.16 8.97
N ASP A 62 -6.29 -7.50 9.26
CA ASP A 62 -6.72 -7.92 10.60
C ASP A 62 -6.10 -9.25 11.03
N LEU A 63 -5.63 -10.05 10.07
CA LEU A 63 -4.88 -11.28 10.35
C LEU A 63 -3.39 -11.04 10.58
N LEU A 64 -2.89 -9.84 10.26
CA LEU A 64 -1.48 -9.53 10.31
C LEU A 64 -1.12 -8.73 11.57
N GLN A 65 0.08 -8.97 12.08
CA GLN A 65 0.62 -8.16 13.16
C GLN A 65 1.18 -6.85 12.59
N SER A 66 0.65 -5.70 13.00
CA SER A 66 1.27 -4.41 12.70
C SER A 66 2.63 -4.31 13.38
N LEU A 67 3.64 -3.81 12.65
CA LEU A 67 4.92 -3.45 13.22
C LEU A 67 4.82 -2.11 13.98
N CYS A 68 5.60 -1.98 15.05
CA CYS A 68 5.67 -0.77 15.86
C CYS A 68 6.27 0.42 15.10
N LEU A 69 5.60 1.56 15.25
CA LEU A 69 5.99 2.84 14.72
C LEU A 69 6.86 3.54 15.79
N GLU A 70 8.15 3.74 15.48
CA GLU A 70 9.14 4.29 16.41
C GLU A 70 9.11 5.82 16.40
N ALA A 71 8.99 6.42 15.21
CA ALA A 71 8.89 7.87 15.05
C ALA A 71 7.96 8.21 13.87
N CYS A 72 7.15 9.24 14.05
CA CYS A 72 6.30 9.78 13.00
C CYS A 72 6.20 11.29 13.15
N ASP A 73 6.58 12.02 12.10
CA ASP A 73 6.33 13.45 12.00
C ASP A 73 5.98 13.86 10.55
N GLU A 74 5.95 15.17 10.31
CA GLU A 74 5.62 15.72 9.00
C GLU A 74 6.69 15.52 7.92
N GLN A 75 7.87 14.98 8.22
CA GLN A 75 8.96 14.79 7.24
C GLN A 75 9.44 13.35 7.17
N GLU A 76 9.13 12.55 8.20
CA GLU A 76 9.66 11.21 8.34
C GLU A 76 8.70 10.25 9.06
N VAL A 77 8.76 8.99 8.65
CA VAL A 77 8.26 7.86 9.42
C VAL A 77 9.33 6.79 9.58
N VAL A 78 9.47 6.29 10.80
CA VAL A 78 10.38 5.21 11.18
C VAL A 78 9.59 4.09 11.83
N ILE A 79 9.69 2.89 11.26
CA ILE A 79 9.16 1.64 11.82
C ILE A 79 10.35 0.79 12.23
N LEU A 80 10.41 0.42 13.51
CA LEU A 80 11.46 -0.41 14.08
C LEU A 80 10.85 -1.48 14.96
N ASP A 81 10.86 -2.73 14.50
CA ASP A 81 10.24 -3.83 15.24
C ASP A 81 10.85 -5.19 14.83
N THR A 82 10.41 -6.27 15.47
CA THR A 82 10.80 -7.64 15.15
C THR A 82 9.59 -8.45 14.70
N VAL A 83 9.73 -9.16 13.57
CA VAL A 83 8.68 -10.06 13.08
C VAL A 83 8.29 -11.07 14.17
N ALA A 84 7.00 -11.35 14.30
CA ALA A 84 6.41 -12.25 15.29
C ALA A 84 7.19 -13.57 15.47
N GLY A 85 7.21 -14.11 16.69
CA GLY A 85 7.83 -15.39 16.99
C GLY A 85 9.37 -15.35 17.05
N GLY A 86 9.96 -14.18 17.30
CA GLY A 86 11.41 -14.00 17.37
C GLY A 86 12.07 -13.98 15.99
N GLY A 87 11.36 -13.47 14.99
CA GLY A 87 11.84 -13.33 13.62
C GLY A 87 12.95 -12.29 13.48
N LYS A 88 13.22 -11.87 12.24
CA LYS A 88 14.26 -10.88 11.97
C LYS A 88 13.77 -9.47 12.32
N PRO A 89 14.65 -8.59 12.85
CA PRO A 89 14.30 -7.19 13.01
C PRO A 89 14.02 -6.55 11.64
N VAL A 90 13.12 -5.59 11.61
CA VAL A 90 12.77 -4.76 10.47
C VAL A 90 12.99 -3.32 10.90
N HIS A 91 13.74 -2.58 10.09
CA HIS A 91 13.88 -1.14 10.20
C HIS A 91 13.48 -0.55 8.85
N LEU A 92 12.43 0.25 8.85
CA LEU A 92 11.92 0.94 7.66
C LEU A 92 11.88 2.42 7.96
N ARG A 93 12.45 3.21 7.05
CA ARG A 93 12.47 4.66 7.13
C ARG A 93 12.00 5.23 5.82
N MET A 94 11.00 6.10 5.87
CA MET A 94 10.53 6.84 4.70
C MET A 94 10.57 8.33 5.02
N THR A 95 11.19 9.10 4.14
CA THR A 95 11.22 10.57 4.23
C THR A 95 10.50 11.18 3.03
N ARG A 96 10.02 12.41 3.19
CA ARG A 96 9.47 13.19 2.10
C ARG A 96 10.21 14.51 1.96
N ARG A 97 10.07 15.13 0.78
CA ARG A 97 10.59 16.46 0.46
C ARG A 97 9.56 17.27 -0.29
N ALA A 98 9.72 18.59 -0.29
CA ALA A 98 8.88 19.46 -1.09
C ALA A 98 8.97 19.07 -2.58
N PHE A 99 7.82 19.01 -3.25
CA PHE A 99 7.77 18.81 -4.68
C PHE A 99 8.23 20.08 -5.40
N VAL A 100 9.01 19.94 -6.47
CA VAL A 100 9.56 21.06 -7.24
C VAL A 100 8.98 21.00 -8.66
N PRO A 101 7.86 21.68 -8.94
CA PRO A 101 7.11 21.50 -10.19
C PRO A 101 7.95 21.70 -11.46
N GLU A 102 8.90 22.63 -11.43
CA GLU A 102 9.74 22.97 -12.58
C GLU A 102 10.76 21.88 -12.94
N ALA A 103 10.97 20.91 -12.06
CA ALA A 103 11.88 19.78 -12.27
C ALA A 103 11.23 18.59 -12.98
N HIS A 104 9.93 18.67 -13.27
CA HIS A 104 9.13 17.53 -13.75
C HIS A 104 8.47 17.80 -15.11
N THR A 105 8.15 16.71 -15.80
CA THR A 105 7.35 16.70 -17.03
C THR A 105 5.96 16.16 -16.76
N TYR A 106 4.95 16.72 -17.44
CA TYR A 106 3.54 16.41 -17.21
C TYR A 106 2.87 15.93 -18.49
N ALA A 107 2.06 14.88 -18.38
CA ALA A 107 1.02 14.58 -19.35
C ALA A 107 -0.35 14.79 -18.70
N TYR A 108 -1.31 15.27 -19.47
CA TYR A 108 -2.67 15.56 -19.03
C TYR A 108 -3.66 14.66 -19.77
N PHE A 109 -4.76 14.32 -19.11
CA PHE A 109 -5.84 13.54 -19.72
C PHE A 109 -6.37 14.23 -20.99
N GLU A 110 -6.75 13.45 -21.99
CA GLU A 110 -7.29 13.97 -23.24
C GLU A 110 -8.50 14.90 -22.98
N GLY A 111 -8.41 16.14 -23.49
CA GLY A 111 -9.44 17.15 -23.31
C GLY A 111 -9.40 17.89 -21.96
N SER A 112 -8.36 17.69 -21.14
CA SER A 112 -8.12 18.45 -19.91
C SER A 112 -6.74 19.12 -19.92
N ASP A 113 -6.69 20.38 -19.50
CA ASP A 113 -5.43 21.11 -19.26
C ASP A 113 -5.04 21.14 -17.77
N SER A 114 -5.82 20.48 -16.90
CA SER A 114 -5.66 20.55 -15.45
C SER A 114 -5.58 19.19 -14.77
N LEU A 115 -6.16 18.15 -15.37
CA LEU A 115 -6.12 16.80 -14.82
C LEU A 115 -4.85 16.09 -15.30
N ILE A 116 -3.93 15.86 -14.36
CA ILE A 116 -2.63 15.27 -14.63
C ILE A 116 -2.82 13.75 -14.75
N GLU A 117 -2.43 13.19 -15.88
CA GLU A 117 -2.41 11.75 -16.12
C GLU A 117 -1.09 11.14 -15.63
N SER A 118 0.03 11.79 -15.93
CA SER A 118 1.35 11.30 -15.55
C SER A 118 2.33 12.42 -15.21
N ILE A 119 3.27 12.10 -14.33
CA ILE A 119 4.43 12.92 -13.99
C ILE A 119 5.67 12.09 -14.31
N ASP A 120 6.58 12.63 -15.12
CA ASP A 120 7.79 11.94 -15.62
C ASP A 120 7.51 10.58 -16.28
N GLY A 121 6.37 10.49 -16.98
CA GLY A 121 5.93 9.28 -17.67
C GLY A 121 5.43 8.17 -16.74
N ARG A 122 5.13 8.48 -15.48
CA ARG A 122 4.59 7.54 -14.48
C ARG A 122 3.21 8.01 -13.99
N PRO A 123 2.31 7.08 -13.59
CA PRO A 123 1.01 7.46 -13.05
C PRO A 123 1.14 8.50 -11.93
N ALA A 124 0.28 9.51 -11.92
CA ALA A 124 0.36 10.61 -10.97
C ALA A 124 -0.43 10.33 -9.68
N TYR A 125 -0.17 9.22 -8.98
CA TYR A 125 -0.96 8.82 -7.81
C TYR A 125 -0.89 9.90 -6.71
N GLY A 126 -2.04 10.46 -6.32
CA GLY A 126 -2.10 11.56 -5.36
C GLY A 126 -2.12 12.96 -5.97
N ALA A 127 -2.00 13.07 -7.30
CA ALA A 127 -1.72 14.32 -8.00
C ALA A 127 -2.57 14.55 -9.26
N VAL A 128 -3.70 13.83 -9.41
CA VAL A 128 -4.53 13.90 -10.61
C VAL A 128 -5.20 15.27 -10.76
N ASP A 129 -5.77 15.80 -9.69
CA ASP A 129 -6.56 17.05 -9.72
C ASP A 129 -5.77 18.31 -9.31
N ARG A 130 -4.54 18.15 -8.81
CA ARG A 130 -3.65 19.25 -8.43
C ARG A 130 -2.19 18.82 -8.38
N LEU A 131 -1.28 19.79 -8.49
CA LEU A 131 0.14 19.54 -8.25
C LEU A 131 0.38 19.07 -6.79
N PRO A 132 1.30 18.09 -6.60
CA PRO A 132 1.72 17.66 -5.27
C PRO A 132 2.31 18.79 -4.45
N THR A 133 2.20 18.67 -3.13
CA THR A 133 3.00 19.45 -2.19
C THR A 133 4.29 18.72 -1.85
N TRP A 134 4.23 17.39 -1.75
CA TRP A 134 5.31 16.53 -1.29
C TRP A 134 5.56 15.35 -2.24
N SER A 135 6.81 14.92 -2.29
CA SER A 135 7.21 13.63 -2.87
C SER A 135 7.99 12.83 -1.85
N ILE A 136 7.93 11.51 -1.96
CA ILE A 136 8.83 10.64 -1.20
C ILE A 136 10.27 10.91 -1.66
N ASP A 137 11.14 11.24 -0.72
CA ASP A 137 12.55 11.50 -0.98
C ASP A 137 13.36 10.21 -0.89
N THR A 138 13.20 9.48 0.22
CA THR A 138 13.87 8.19 0.42
C THR A 138 12.92 7.15 1.02
N LEU A 139 13.15 5.89 0.64
CA LEU A 139 12.57 4.71 1.27
C LEU A 139 13.70 3.70 1.54
N GLU A 140 14.08 3.57 2.80
CA GLU A 140 15.09 2.65 3.27
C GLU A 140 14.40 1.47 3.95
N VAL A 141 14.76 0.24 3.55
CA VAL A 141 14.25 -0.98 4.18
C VAL A 141 15.43 -1.84 4.56
N GLN A 142 15.55 -2.15 5.85
CA GLN A 142 16.49 -3.11 6.39
C GLN A 142 15.73 -4.27 7.02
N TRP A 143 16.01 -5.49 6.55
CA TRP A 143 15.41 -6.71 7.07
C TRP A 143 16.49 -7.68 7.58
N GLY A 144 16.57 -7.80 8.90
CA GLY A 144 17.67 -8.47 9.59
C GLY A 144 18.96 -7.68 9.42
N ARG A 145 19.99 -8.36 8.89
CA ARG A 145 21.30 -7.74 8.62
C ARG A 145 21.44 -7.19 7.20
N ARG A 146 20.36 -7.18 6.41
CA ARG A 146 20.40 -6.79 5.00
C ARG A 146 19.63 -5.50 4.79
N SER A 147 20.29 -4.51 4.20
CA SER A 147 19.62 -3.38 3.58
C SER A 147 19.13 -3.80 2.19
N LEU A 148 17.85 -3.62 1.93
CA LEU A 148 17.23 -3.91 0.65
C LEU A 148 17.42 -2.70 -0.25
N LYS A 149 17.81 -2.93 -1.51
CA LYS A 149 17.76 -1.88 -2.52
C LYS A 149 16.30 -1.67 -2.91
N VAL A 150 15.73 -0.53 -2.54
CA VAL A 150 14.40 -0.10 -2.97
C VAL A 150 14.57 0.79 -4.18
N PRO A 151 14.06 0.41 -5.36
CA PRO A 151 14.25 1.20 -6.55
C PRO A 151 13.22 2.34 -6.58
N GLU A 152 13.53 3.46 -7.23
CA GLU A 152 12.68 4.66 -7.23
C GLU A 152 11.27 4.38 -7.81
N GLU A 153 11.13 3.47 -8.77
CA GLU A 153 9.82 3.02 -9.29
C GLU A 153 8.88 2.42 -8.24
N ALA A 154 9.39 2.01 -7.07
CA ALA A 154 8.55 1.56 -5.98
C ALA A 154 7.73 2.69 -5.36
N PHE A 155 8.19 3.94 -5.43
CA PHE A 155 7.60 5.03 -4.62
C PHE A 155 7.57 6.43 -5.28
N ALA A 156 8.30 6.67 -6.36
CA ALA A 156 8.46 8.02 -6.93
C ALA A 156 7.19 8.58 -7.60
N ASP A 157 6.20 7.71 -7.87
CA ASP A 157 4.88 8.03 -8.41
C ASP A 157 3.82 8.17 -7.30
N LEU A 158 4.19 8.00 -6.03
CA LEU A 158 3.32 8.15 -4.86
C LEU A 158 3.50 9.54 -4.25
N TYR A 159 2.61 10.47 -4.60
CA TYR A 159 2.67 11.86 -4.18
C TYR A 159 1.89 12.11 -2.90
N ASP A 160 2.22 13.19 -2.18
CA ASP A 160 1.55 13.59 -0.93
C ASP A 160 1.28 12.40 0.04
N PRO A 161 2.31 11.62 0.41
CA PRO A 161 2.12 10.49 1.32
C PRO A 161 1.68 10.99 2.69
N ASN A 162 0.69 10.32 3.25
CA ASN A 162 0.20 10.56 4.59
C ASN A 162 0.99 9.71 5.58
N PHE A 163 1.85 10.34 6.38
CA PHE A 163 2.69 9.62 7.34
C PHE A 163 1.94 9.29 8.62
N CYS A 164 1.35 10.30 9.27
CA CYS A 164 0.90 10.16 10.66
C CYS A 164 -0.58 10.44 10.88
N ASP A 165 -1.25 11.20 10.00
CA ASP A 165 -2.62 11.60 10.24
C ASP A 165 -3.57 10.41 10.11
N ALA A 166 -4.56 10.36 11.00
CA ALA A 166 -5.67 9.42 10.93
C ALA A 166 -6.98 10.22 10.93
N ASP A 167 -7.73 10.14 9.83
CA ASP A 167 -9.08 10.68 9.72
C ASP A 167 -9.91 9.81 8.75
N LEU A 168 -11.16 10.22 8.47
CA LEU A 168 -12.08 9.46 7.61
C LEU A 168 -11.53 9.14 6.21
N PHE A 169 -10.55 9.90 5.71
CA PHE A 169 -9.98 9.75 4.37
C PHE A 169 -8.46 9.50 4.39
N ARG A 170 -7.84 9.49 5.57
CA ARG A 170 -6.38 9.37 5.75
C ARG A 170 -6.05 8.29 6.75
N ARG A 171 -5.01 7.53 6.43
CA ARG A 171 -4.48 6.50 7.33
C ARG A 171 -2.99 6.69 7.52
N PRO A 172 -2.47 6.49 8.74
CA PRO A 172 -1.05 6.48 8.94
C PRO A 172 -0.42 5.35 8.13
N LEU A 173 0.82 5.57 7.72
CA LEU A 173 1.62 4.55 7.07
C LEU A 173 1.86 3.40 8.06
N ALA A 174 1.73 2.16 7.56
CA ALA A 174 1.80 0.97 8.40
C ALA A 174 2.50 -0.18 7.69
N ALA A 175 3.25 -0.99 8.43
CA ALA A 175 3.95 -2.15 7.88
C ALA A 175 3.55 -3.44 8.60
N TYR A 176 3.45 -4.52 7.83
CA TYR A 176 3.01 -5.83 8.30
C TYR A 176 3.85 -6.93 7.66
N PRO A 177 4.40 -7.87 8.43
CA PRO A 177 4.90 -9.10 7.87
C PRO A 177 3.73 -10.00 7.45
N SER A 178 3.90 -10.75 6.35
CA SER A 178 3.05 -11.88 5.98
C SER A 178 2.92 -12.89 7.13
N LEU A 179 1.86 -13.71 7.17
CA LEU A 179 1.67 -14.77 8.18
C LEU A 179 2.86 -15.74 8.22
N SER A 180 3.44 -16.05 7.07
CA SER A 180 4.63 -16.91 6.96
C SER A 180 5.96 -16.20 7.29
N GLY A 181 5.96 -14.88 7.51
CA GLY A 181 7.16 -14.06 7.70
C GLY A 181 8.08 -13.98 6.47
N ARG A 182 7.58 -14.37 5.29
CA ARG A 182 8.34 -14.39 4.03
C ARG A 182 8.32 -13.05 3.31
N TYR A 183 7.24 -12.30 3.47
CA TYR A 183 7.04 -10.99 2.86
C TYR A 183 6.83 -9.91 3.92
N LEU A 184 7.17 -8.69 3.55
CA LEU A 184 6.89 -7.47 4.29
C LEU A 184 6.02 -6.59 3.39
N TYR A 185 4.91 -6.11 3.93
CA TYR A 185 3.97 -5.21 3.27
C TYR A 185 4.09 -3.83 3.91
N LEU A 186 4.32 -2.80 3.11
CA LEU A 186 4.24 -1.41 3.52
C LEU A 186 3.00 -0.80 2.87
N TYR A 187 2.06 -0.34 3.69
CA TYR A 187 0.88 0.37 3.24
C TYR A 187 1.09 1.87 3.31
N VAL A 188 0.86 2.55 2.19
CA VAL A 188 0.99 3.99 2.05
C VAL A 188 -0.37 4.53 1.63
N TYR A 189 -0.95 5.41 2.45
CA TYR A 189 -2.10 6.23 2.08
C TYR A 189 -1.57 7.59 1.65
N GLY A 190 -2.21 8.24 0.68
CA GLY A 190 -1.77 9.58 0.28
C GLY A 190 -2.72 10.25 -0.69
N GLY A 191 -2.25 11.38 -1.23
CA GLY A 191 -3.06 12.26 -2.07
C GLY A 191 -4.02 13.14 -1.26
N SER A 192 -4.97 13.77 -1.97
CA SER A 192 -5.99 14.62 -1.36
C SER A 192 -7.22 14.68 -2.25
N GLY A 193 -8.41 14.76 -1.65
CA GLY A 193 -9.65 14.92 -2.39
C GLY A 193 -9.87 13.80 -3.40
N GLY A 194 -10.09 14.16 -4.67
CA GLY A 194 -10.35 13.22 -5.75
C GLY A 194 -9.13 12.43 -6.22
N SER A 195 -7.95 12.71 -5.66
CA SER A 195 -6.68 12.06 -6.03
C SER A 195 -6.18 11.07 -4.97
N THR A 196 -6.94 10.79 -3.91
CA THR A 196 -6.49 9.88 -2.86
C THR A 196 -6.17 8.49 -3.38
N TYR A 197 -5.15 7.84 -2.82
CA TYR A 197 -4.78 6.46 -3.13
C TYR A 197 -4.49 5.63 -1.89
N PHE A 198 -4.53 4.31 -2.09
CA PHE A 198 -4.08 3.30 -1.15
C PHE A 198 -3.10 2.36 -1.85
N ALA A 199 -1.83 2.45 -1.47
CA ALA A 199 -0.76 1.66 -2.05
C ALA A 199 -0.24 0.62 -1.05
N LYS A 200 0.18 -0.53 -1.58
CA LYS A 200 0.87 -1.59 -0.86
C LYS A 200 2.15 -1.95 -1.59
N LEU A 201 3.29 -1.68 -0.97
CA LEU A 201 4.60 -2.07 -1.48
C LEU A 201 4.98 -3.40 -0.85
N VAL A 202 5.47 -4.32 -1.67
CA VAL A 202 5.76 -5.71 -1.27
C VAL A 202 7.25 -5.98 -1.35
N PHE A 203 7.81 -6.54 -0.29
CA PHE A 203 9.23 -6.91 -0.21
C PHE A 203 9.37 -8.38 0.20
N ASP A 204 10.40 -9.05 -0.30
CA ASP A 204 10.95 -10.24 0.37
C ASP A 204 12.23 -9.86 1.14
N GLN A 205 12.88 -10.85 1.75
CA GLN A 205 14.11 -10.64 2.52
C GLN A 205 15.34 -10.25 1.68
N LYS A 206 15.18 -10.04 0.37
CA LYS A 206 16.26 -9.75 -0.59
C LYS A 206 15.99 -8.48 -1.39
N ARG A 207 14.74 -8.15 -1.71
CA ARG A 207 14.39 -7.07 -2.63
C ARG A 207 12.92 -6.63 -2.51
N TYR A 208 12.64 -5.48 -3.10
CA TYR A 208 11.31 -5.09 -3.55
C TYR A 208 10.80 -6.06 -4.64
N LEU A 209 9.50 -6.37 -4.61
CA LEU A 209 8.84 -7.30 -5.53
C LEU A 209 7.83 -6.60 -6.45
N THR A 210 6.86 -5.91 -5.86
CA THR A 210 5.74 -5.29 -6.58
C THR A 210 5.08 -4.22 -5.72
N LYS A 211 4.19 -3.44 -6.33
CA LYS A 211 3.32 -2.47 -5.67
C LYS A 211 1.92 -2.62 -6.22
N ILE A 212 0.93 -2.62 -5.34
CA ILE A 212 -0.48 -2.67 -5.71
C ILE A 212 -1.10 -1.34 -5.28
N VAL A 213 -1.78 -0.63 -6.17
CA VAL A 213 -2.35 0.71 -5.89
C VAL A 213 -3.81 0.76 -6.27
N ALA A 214 -4.66 1.17 -5.34
CA ALA A 214 -6.06 1.53 -5.62
C ALA A 214 -6.22 3.04 -5.55
N GLU A 215 -6.96 3.61 -6.49
CA GLU A 215 -7.19 5.06 -6.58
C GLU A 215 -8.56 5.46 -6.03
N TYR A 216 -8.78 6.77 -5.90
CA TYR A 216 -10.00 7.34 -5.34
C TYR A 216 -11.29 6.78 -5.95
N PRO A 217 -11.46 6.63 -7.28
CA PRO A 217 -12.68 6.07 -7.84
C PRO A 217 -12.96 4.65 -7.36
N ASP A 218 -11.92 3.83 -7.24
CA ASP A 218 -12.03 2.45 -6.76
C ASP A 218 -12.38 2.45 -5.26
N LEU A 219 -11.62 3.20 -4.47
CA LEU A 219 -11.82 3.28 -3.03
C LEU A 219 -13.22 3.83 -2.68
N LEU A 220 -13.69 4.85 -3.39
CA LEU A 220 -15.02 5.43 -3.20
C LEU A 220 -16.11 4.42 -3.56
N ARG A 221 -15.99 3.77 -4.73
CA ARG A 221 -16.99 2.83 -5.26
C ARG A 221 -17.31 1.71 -4.27
N PHE A 222 -16.30 1.23 -3.55
CA PHE A 222 -16.44 0.12 -2.59
C PHE A 222 -16.42 0.55 -1.12
N GLU A 223 -16.58 1.86 -0.86
CA GLU A 223 -16.59 2.45 0.48
C GLU A 223 -15.35 2.13 1.31
N ALA A 224 -14.19 1.96 0.66
CA ALA A 224 -12.92 1.51 1.27
C ALA A 224 -12.17 2.61 2.05
N PHE A 225 -12.81 3.77 2.27
CA PHE A 225 -12.29 4.83 3.14
C PHE A 225 -12.58 4.58 4.63
N ARG A 226 -13.64 3.81 4.94
CA ARG A 226 -14.11 3.50 6.31
C ARG A 226 -13.03 2.94 7.22
N ASP A 227 -12.95 3.35 8.49
CA ASP A 227 -11.87 3.00 9.43
C ASP A 227 -11.54 1.49 9.51
N ASP A 228 -12.54 0.63 9.37
CA ASP A 228 -12.44 -0.83 9.40
C ASP A 228 -12.12 -1.49 8.04
N PHE A 229 -11.76 -0.71 7.01
CA PHE A 229 -11.32 -1.25 5.74
C PHE A 229 -10.06 -2.12 5.90
N ILE A 230 -10.17 -3.40 5.57
CA ILE A 230 -9.14 -4.40 5.88
C ILE A 230 -7.97 -4.43 4.89
N GLY A 231 -8.07 -3.74 3.75
CA GLY A 231 -7.05 -3.72 2.72
C GLY A 231 -7.20 -4.83 1.67
N PHE A 232 -6.18 -4.95 0.83
CA PHE A 232 -5.89 -6.06 -0.05
C PHE A 232 -4.37 -6.24 -0.08
#